data_AF-A0A7W4W4W5-F1
#
_entry.id   AF-A0A7W4W4W5-F1
#
_cell.length_a   1.000
_cell.length_b   1.000
_cell.length_c   1.000
_cell.angle_alpha   90.00
_cell.angle_beta   90.00
_cell.angle_gamma   90.00
#
_symmetry.space_group_name_H-M   'P 1'
#
loop_
_entity.id
_entity.type
_entity.pdbx_description
1 polymer ?
#
loop_
_entity_poly.entity_id
_entity_poly.type
_entity_poly.pdbx_seq_one_letter_code
_entity_poly.pdbx_strand_id
1 'polypeptide(L)'
;MAIRRHLMSCHWLALVLLLSPLFAAAELRLHVDRNRIGFVQAYLENAGTEPVTVVTANLNYEQQGDRVEILPEQPVWSRKSGDVLLKGSLLPYAPVTLKPGEITFLQQPNIRVVTKEVVYTLPENWAALQGTWSGSISVNLKPR
;
A
#
# COMPACT_ATOMS: atom_id res chain seq x y z
N MET A 1 30.44 -7.62 67.64
CA MET A 1 30.46 -9.06 67.34
C MET A 1 29.01 -9.45 67.02
N ALA A 2 28.54 -9.78 65.83
CA ALA A 2 29.12 -9.93 64.50
C ALA A 2 28.07 -9.44 63.47
N ILE A 3 28.57 -8.88 62.37
CA ILE A 3 27.86 -8.42 61.18
C ILE A 3 27.39 -9.64 60.38
N ARG A 4 26.13 -9.69 59.92
CA ARG A 4 25.72 -10.57 58.81
C ARG A 4 25.35 -9.73 57.60
N ARG A 5 26.11 -9.93 56.53
CA ARG A 5 25.89 -9.43 55.16
C ARG A 5 25.40 -10.58 54.26
N HIS A 6 24.80 -10.17 53.12
CA HIS A 6 24.55 -10.91 51.86
C HIS A 6 23.31 -11.84 51.88
N LEU A 7 22.48 -11.97 50.84
CA LEU A 7 22.63 -11.88 49.37
C LEU A 7 21.37 -11.26 48.72
N MET A 8 21.50 -10.32 47.77
CA MET A 8 21.29 -10.52 46.32
C MET A 8 20.06 -11.35 45.90
N SER A 9 19.07 -10.69 45.30
CA SER A 9 18.31 -11.24 44.18
C SER A 9 17.87 -10.10 43.25
N CYS A 10 18.73 -9.82 42.29
CA CYS A 10 18.57 -8.81 41.25
C CYS A 10 17.86 -9.49 40.06
N HIS A 11 16.54 -9.70 40.13
CA HIS A 11 15.79 -10.47 39.12
C HIS A 11 14.52 -9.77 38.59
N TRP A 12 14.50 -8.44 38.55
CA TRP A 12 13.34 -7.67 38.06
C TRP A 12 13.68 -6.69 36.92
N LEU A 13 14.54 -7.08 35.98
CA LEU A 13 14.97 -6.17 34.89
C LEU A 13 15.07 -6.82 33.50
N ALA A 14 14.43 -7.98 33.29
CA ALA A 14 14.53 -8.69 32.01
C ALA A 14 13.18 -9.17 31.47
N LEU A 15 12.13 -8.34 31.54
CA LEU A 15 10.82 -8.67 30.94
C LEU A 15 10.12 -7.50 30.24
N VAL A 16 10.88 -6.67 29.52
CA VAL A 16 10.30 -5.53 28.74
C VAL A 16 10.72 -5.55 27.26
N LEU A 17 11.54 -6.50 26.80
CA LEU A 17 12.27 -6.35 25.52
C LEU A 17 11.87 -7.25 24.34
N LEU A 18 10.78 -8.01 24.38
CA LEU A 18 10.45 -8.93 23.27
C LEU A 18 8.97 -8.97 22.84
N LEU A 19 8.28 -7.83 22.93
CA LEU A 19 7.08 -7.60 22.12
C LEU A 19 7.35 -6.43 21.18
N SER A 20 8.26 -6.63 20.23
CA SER A 20 8.21 -5.87 19.00
C SER A 20 6.86 -6.21 18.35
N PRO A 21 5.94 -5.24 18.13
CA PRO A 21 4.85 -5.52 17.24
C PRO A 21 5.48 -5.85 15.89
N LEU A 22 5.41 -7.13 15.50
CA LEU A 22 5.44 -7.52 14.10
C LEU A 22 4.28 -6.77 13.49
N PHE A 23 4.53 -5.57 12.98
CA PHE A 23 3.61 -4.92 12.07
C PHE A 23 3.52 -5.87 10.89
N ALA A 24 2.48 -6.71 10.89
CA ALA A 24 2.09 -7.47 9.72
C ALA A 24 1.75 -6.40 8.68
N ALA A 25 2.71 -6.14 7.79
CA ALA A 25 2.47 -5.27 6.66
C ALA A 25 1.27 -5.88 5.91
N ALA A 26 0.24 -5.08 5.66
CA ALA A 26 -0.87 -5.51 4.84
C ALA A 26 -0.31 -5.89 3.45
N GLU A 27 -0.20 -7.20 3.21
CA GLU A 27 0.31 -7.75 1.96
C GLU A 27 -0.82 -7.65 0.92
N LEU A 28 -0.82 -6.56 0.14
CA LEU A 28 -1.69 -6.48 -1.03
C LEU A 28 -1.09 -7.30 -2.17
N ARG A 29 -1.96 -7.95 -2.94
CA ARG A 29 -1.58 -8.61 -4.20
C ARG A 29 -2.33 -7.99 -5.36
N LEU A 30 -1.61 -7.77 -6.45
CA LEU A 30 -2.15 -7.24 -7.70
C LEU A 30 -2.38 -8.39 -8.67
N HIS A 31 -3.63 -8.52 -9.12
CA HIS A 31 -4.01 -9.44 -10.17
C HIS A 31 -4.39 -8.65 -11.42
N VAL A 32 -4.20 -9.27 -12.57
CA VAL A 32 -4.54 -8.69 -13.87
C VAL A 32 -5.21 -9.74 -14.74
N ASP A 33 -6.31 -9.36 -15.38
CA ASP A 33 -6.98 -10.16 -16.40
C ASP A 33 -7.10 -9.37 -17.70
N ARG A 34 -7.02 -10.06 -18.83
CA ARG A 34 -7.19 -9.46 -20.16
C ARG A 34 -8.61 -9.74 -20.63
N ASN A 35 -9.40 -8.68 -20.83
CA ASN A 35 -10.74 -8.84 -21.37
C ASN A 35 -10.70 -9.21 -22.87
N ARG A 36 -11.86 -9.61 -23.41
CA ARG A 36 -12.00 -10.10 -24.80
C ARG A 36 -11.65 -9.07 -25.88
N ILE A 37 -11.64 -7.78 -25.54
CA ILE A 37 -11.37 -6.67 -26.45
C ILE A 37 -9.97 -6.08 -26.26
N GLY A 38 -9.12 -6.72 -25.44
CA GLY A 38 -7.72 -6.32 -25.28
C GLY A 38 -7.51 -5.14 -24.32
N PHE A 39 -8.30 -5.00 -23.27
CA PHE A 39 -7.93 -4.18 -22.12
C PHE A 39 -7.52 -5.06 -20.95
N VAL A 40 -6.56 -4.59 -20.17
CA VAL A 40 -6.16 -5.22 -18.92
C VAL A 40 -7.01 -4.64 -17.79
N GLN A 41 -7.75 -5.49 -17.10
CA GLN A 41 -8.43 -5.18 -15.86
C GLN A 41 -7.51 -5.55 -14.69
N ALA A 42 -7.32 -4.62 -13.74
CA ALA A 42 -6.53 -4.85 -12.54
C ALA A 42 -7.43 -5.07 -11.32
N TYR A 43 -6.98 -5.92 -10.41
CA TYR A 43 -7.66 -6.28 -9.16
C TYR A 43 -6.69 -6.25 -7.99
N LEU A 44 -7.19 -5.82 -6.84
CA LEU A 44 -6.45 -5.80 -5.59
C LEU A 44 -7.04 -6.84 -4.64
N GLU A 45 -6.20 -7.74 -4.16
CA GLU A 45 -6.52 -8.70 -3.10
C GLU A 45 -5.82 -8.26 -1.82
N ASN A 46 -6.53 -8.31 -0.70
CA ASN A 46 -5.90 -8.29 0.60
C ASN A 46 -5.43 -9.70 0.98
N ALA A 47 -4.15 -10.00 0.71
CA ALA A 47 -3.53 -11.28 1.08
C ALA A 47 -2.89 -11.23 2.48
N GLY A 48 -3.03 -10.11 3.20
CA GLY A 48 -2.59 -9.96 4.57
C GLY A 48 -3.57 -10.52 5.59
N THR A 49 -3.29 -10.26 6.87
CA THR A 49 -4.09 -10.73 8.00
C THR A 49 -5.00 -9.66 8.61
N GLU A 50 -4.86 -8.41 8.19
CA GLU A 50 -5.59 -7.26 8.74
C GLU A 50 -6.41 -6.56 7.64
N PRO A 51 -7.53 -5.90 7.97
CA PRO A 51 -8.25 -5.07 7.01
C PRO A 51 -7.37 -3.93 6.46
N VAL A 52 -7.50 -3.65 5.17
CA VAL A 52 -6.72 -2.63 4.47
C VAL A 52 -7.62 -1.73 3.64
N THR A 53 -7.42 -0.41 3.74
CA THR A 53 -8.13 0.55 2.91
C THR A 53 -7.27 0.96 1.73
N VAL A 54 -7.76 0.68 0.52
CA VAL A 54 -7.13 1.02 -0.77
C VAL A 54 -7.98 2.02 -1.53
N VAL A 55 -7.40 2.69 -2.52
CA VAL A 55 -8.14 3.53 -3.47
C VAL A 55 -8.25 2.87 -4.84
N THR A 56 -9.41 3.02 -5.47
CA THR A 56 -9.77 2.24 -6.66
C THR A 56 -10.16 3.10 -7.86
N ALA A 57 -10.45 4.39 -7.68
CA ALA A 57 -10.90 5.28 -8.74
C ALA A 57 -10.02 6.52 -8.92
N ASN A 58 -10.20 7.21 -10.03
CA ASN A 58 -9.52 8.47 -10.37
C ASN A 58 -7.98 8.38 -10.22
N LEU A 59 -7.42 7.26 -10.69
CA LEU A 59 -5.98 7.00 -10.69
C LEU A 59 -5.39 7.36 -12.06
N ASN A 60 -4.18 7.90 -12.05
CA ASN A 60 -3.36 8.09 -13.24
C ASN A 60 -2.78 6.75 -13.70
N TYR A 61 -2.70 6.59 -15.02
CA TYR A 61 -2.13 5.41 -15.68
C TYR A 61 -0.96 5.88 -16.54
N GLU A 62 0.24 5.87 -15.98
CA GLU A 62 1.45 6.36 -16.64
C GLU A 62 2.18 5.23 -17.35
N GLN A 63 2.28 5.31 -18.67
CA GLN A 63 2.99 4.30 -19.47
C GLN A 63 4.47 4.67 -19.64
N GLN A 64 5.36 3.75 -19.28
CA GLN A 64 6.81 3.85 -19.44
C GLN A 64 7.32 2.60 -20.17
N GLY A 65 7.41 2.68 -21.50
CA GLY A 65 7.73 1.52 -22.34
C GLY A 65 6.68 0.42 -22.21
N ASP A 66 7.13 -0.75 -21.72
CA ASP A 66 6.28 -1.93 -21.49
C ASP A 66 5.70 -2.00 -20.07
N ARG A 67 5.92 -0.98 -19.23
CA ARG A 67 5.38 -0.86 -17.88
C ARG A 67 4.26 0.17 -17.85
N VAL A 68 3.20 -0.13 -17.11
CA VAL A 68 2.16 0.86 -16.74
C VAL A 68 2.14 1.00 -15.24
N GLU A 69 2.31 2.22 -14.77
CA GLU A 69 2.19 2.58 -13.35
C GLU A 69 0.83 3.21 -13.07
N ILE A 70 0.18 2.75 -12.01
CA ILE A 70 -1.13 3.18 -11.55
C ILE A 70 -0.95 3.87 -10.20
N LEU A 71 -1.24 5.16 -10.14
CA LEU A 71 -1.01 5.97 -8.94
C LEU A 71 -2.03 7.12 -8.84
N PRO A 72 -2.36 7.64 -7.65
CA PRO A 72 -3.22 8.80 -7.53
C PRO A 72 -2.51 10.07 -8.00
N GLU A 73 -3.29 11.06 -8.41
CA GLU A 73 -2.77 12.42 -8.55
C GLU A 73 -2.37 12.97 -7.16
N GLN A 74 -1.21 13.63 -7.11
CA GLN A 74 -0.67 14.22 -5.89
C GLN A 74 -0.74 15.74 -6.00
N PRO A 75 -1.88 16.36 -5.60
CA PRO A 75 -2.04 17.80 -5.73
C PRO A 75 -1.07 18.53 -4.81
N VAL A 76 -0.31 19.46 -5.38
CA VAL A 76 0.65 20.29 -4.65
C VAL A 76 0.27 21.75 -4.73
N TRP A 77 0.57 22.50 -3.68
CA TRP A 77 0.56 23.96 -3.69
C TRP A 77 1.99 24.48 -3.69
N SER A 78 2.37 25.17 -4.78
CA SER A 78 3.69 25.76 -4.93
C SER A 78 3.79 27.11 -4.23
N ARG A 79 4.81 27.26 -3.37
CA ARG A 79 5.19 28.51 -2.69
C ARG A 79 6.68 28.76 -2.85
N LYS A 80 7.14 29.98 -2.51
CA LYS A 80 8.57 30.37 -2.61
C LYS A 80 9.53 29.42 -1.85
N SER A 81 9.05 28.75 -0.80
CA SER A 81 9.84 27.80 0.02
C SER A 81 9.71 26.34 -0.44
N GLY A 82 9.10 26.07 -1.60
CA GLY A 82 8.93 24.74 -2.16
C GLY A 82 7.49 24.25 -2.15
N ASP A 83 7.25 23.08 -2.72
CA ASP A 83 5.91 22.52 -2.87
C ASP A 83 5.38 21.90 -1.57
N VAL A 84 4.08 22.04 -1.35
CA VAL A 84 3.37 21.41 -0.23
C VAL A 84 2.33 20.44 -0.79
N LEU A 85 2.47 19.16 -0.45
CA LEU A 85 1.46 18.15 -0.77
C LEU A 85 0.17 18.45 -0.01
N LEU A 86 -0.95 18.48 -0.73
CA LEU A 86 -2.25 18.84 -0.18
C LEU A 86 -3.03 17.60 0.25
N LYS A 87 -3.65 17.68 1.44
CA LYS A 87 -4.66 16.71 1.88
C LYS A 87 -5.99 17.01 1.19
N GLY A 88 -6.32 16.21 0.17
CA GLY A 88 -7.62 16.27 -0.51
C GLY A 88 -8.71 15.42 0.15
N SER A 89 -9.93 15.46 -0.42
CA SER A 89 -10.98 14.50 -0.13
C SER A 89 -10.65 13.15 -0.74
N LEU A 90 -10.86 12.06 0.00
CA LEU A 90 -10.64 10.71 -0.49
C LEU A 90 -11.81 10.18 -1.34
N LEU A 91 -12.99 10.81 -1.25
CA LEU A 91 -14.21 10.36 -1.94
C LEU A 91 -14.04 10.13 -3.45
N PRO A 92 -13.37 11.02 -4.23
CA PRO A 92 -13.17 10.82 -5.66
C PRO A 92 -12.35 9.58 -6.01
N TYR A 93 -11.53 9.12 -5.06
CA TYR A 93 -10.66 7.95 -5.21
C TYR A 93 -11.34 6.63 -4.86
N ALA A 94 -12.64 6.67 -4.49
CA ALA A 94 -13.47 5.51 -4.14
C ALA A 94 -12.73 4.54 -3.19
N PRO A 95 -12.52 4.94 -1.92
CA PRO A 95 -11.82 4.10 -0.97
C PRO A 95 -12.61 2.82 -0.70
N VAL A 96 -11.93 1.70 -0.67
CA VAL A 96 -12.51 0.39 -0.36
C VAL A 96 -11.68 -0.24 0.75
N THR A 97 -12.35 -0.64 1.84
CA THR A 97 -11.74 -1.44 2.89
C THR A 97 -11.94 -2.91 2.57
N LEU A 98 -10.84 -3.64 2.39
CA LEU A 98 -10.79 -5.06 2.14
C LEU A 98 -10.44 -5.80 3.42
N LYS A 99 -11.26 -6.75 3.84
CA LYS A 99 -10.90 -7.76 4.84
C LYS A 99 -9.92 -8.79 4.26
N PRO A 100 -9.24 -9.58 5.08
CA PRO A 100 -8.38 -10.67 4.59
C PRO A 100 -9.11 -11.58 3.60
N GLY A 101 -8.50 -11.80 2.44
CA GLY A 101 -9.04 -12.59 1.33
C GLY A 101 -10.08 -11.89 0.45
N GLU A 102 -10.49 -10.65 0.77
CA GLU A 102 -11.38 -9.89 -0.11
C GLU A 102 -10.61 -9.30 -1.30
N ILE A 103 -11.31 -9.22 -2.44
CA ILE A 103 -10.79 -8.72 -3.71
C ILE A 103 -11.69 -7.60 -4.20
N THR A 104 -11.09 -6.52 -4.70
CA THR A 104 -11.77 -5.46 -5.45
C THR A 104 -11.10 -5.24 -6.80
N PHE A 105 -11.74 -4.46 -7.67
CA PHE A 105 -11.20 -4.07 -8.97
C PHE A 105 -10.80 -2.59 -8.95
N LEU A 106 -9.77 -2.24 -9.74
CA LEU A 106 -9.50 -0.84 -10.04
C LEU A 106 -10.52 -0.36 -11.08
N GLN A 107 -11.13 0.80 -10.85
CA GLN A 107 -12.13 1.37 -11.74
C GLN A 107 -11.47 1.91 -13.01
N GLN A 108 -12.06 1.56 -14.16
CA GLN A 108 -11.71 2.09 -15.48
C GLN A 108 -10.21 1.99 -15.87
N PRO A 109 -9.54 0.82 -15.78
CA PRO A 109 -8.19 0.70 -16.28
C PRO A 109 -8.20 0.68 -17.82
N ASN A 110 -7.80 1.80 -18.44
CA ASN A 110 -7.53 1.87 -19.87
C ASN A 110 -6.10 1.40 -20.19
N ILE A 111 -5.74 0.20 -19.71
CA ILE A 111 -4.39 -0.36 -19.88
C ILE A 111 -4.36 -1.19 -21.17
N ARG A 112 -3.47 -0.83 -22.09
CA ARG A 112 -3.29 -1.52 -23.39
C ARG A 112 -2.61 -2.89 -23.23
N VAL A 113 -2.98 -3.87 -24.07
CA VAL A 113 -2.43 -5.26 -24.05
C VAL A 113 -0.91 -5.34 -24.21
N VAL A 114 -0.28 -4.34 -24.85
CA VAL A 114 1.17 -4.35 -25.12
C VAL A 114 2.04 -4.26 -23.86
N THR A 115 1.41 -3.96 -22.72
CA THR A 115 2.06 -3.88 -21.41
C THR A 115 2.55 -5.26 -20.95
N LYS A 116 3.79 -5.31 -20.42
CA LYS A 116 4.39 -6.49 -19.77
C LYS A 116 4.35 -6.41 -18.25
N GLU A 117 4.29 -5.22 -17.67
CA GLU A 117 4.24 -5.04 -16.22
C GLU A 117 3.19 -4.00 -15.83
N VAL A 118 2.34 -4.34 -14.87
CA VAL A 118 1.41 -3.38 -14.25
C VAL A 118 1.86 -3.19 -12.81
N VAL A 119 2.00 -1.93 -12.39
CA VAL A 119 2.41 -1.54 -11.05
C VAL A 119 1.33 -0.67 -10.44
N TYR A 120 0.90 -0.97 -9.22
CA TYR A 120 0.03 -0.12 -8.42
C TYR A 120 0.83 0.48 -7.27
N THR A 121 0.87 1.80 -7.18
CA THR A 121 1.69 2.54 -6.21
C THR A 121 0.83 3.57 -5.48
N LEU A 122 0.81 3.50 -4.15
CA LEU A 122 0.33 4.58 -3.28
C LEU A 122 1.52 5.20 -2.54
N PRO A 123 1.96 6.42 -2.91
CA PRO A 123 3.08 7.10 -2.27
C PRO A 123 2.84 7.30 -0.77
N GLU A 124 3.86 7.01 0.05
CA GLU A 124 3.78 7.03 1.51
C GLU A 124 3.31 8.37 2.07
N ASN A 125 3.90 9.47 1.60
CA ASN A 125 3.56 10.83 2.01
C ASN A 125 2.08 11.18 1.71
N TRP A 126 1.55 10.75 0.57
CA TRP A 126 0.16 10.96 0.20
C TRP A 126 -0.77 10.05 1.01
N ALA A 127 -0.47 8.76 1.07
CA ALA A 127 -1.29 7.77 1.78
C ALA A 127 -1.40 8.08 3.27
N ALA A 128 -0.31 8.56 3.90
CA ALA A 128 -0.31 9.00 5.29
C ALA A 128 -1.27 10.18 5.52
N LEU A 129 -1.36 11.14 4.59
CA LEU A 129 -2.33 12.24 4.68
C LEU A 129 -3.77 11.75 4.57
N GLN A 130 -3.99 10.70 3.77
CA GLN A 130 -5.31 10.15 3.47
C GLN A 130 -5.78 9.07 4.46
N GLY A 131 -4.88 8.48 5.25
CA GLY A 131 -5.20 7.34 6.13
C GLY A 131 -5.50 6.06 5.34
N THR A 132 -4.76 5.82 4.25
CA THR A 132 -4.88 4.64 3.40
C THR A 132 -3.62 3.79 3.44
N TRP A 133 -3.67 2.63 2.79
CA TRP A 133 -2.47 1.84 2.50
C TRP A 133 -1.43 2.64 1.71
N SER A 134 -0.16 2.29 1.90
CA SER A 134 0.96 2.81 1.13
C SER A 134 1.88 1.68 0.70
N GLY A 135 2.55 1.85 -0.44
CA GLY A 135 3.47 0.87 -0.99
C GLY A 135 3.37 0.76 -2.50
N SER A 136 4.10 -0.21 -3.05
CA SER A 136 4.06 -0.55 -4.46
C SER A 136 3.96 -2.07 -4.62
N ILE A 137 3.07 -2.51 -5.50
CA ILE A 137 2.87 -3.91 -5.86
C ILE A 137 2.82 -4.02 -7.38
N SER A 138 3.44 -5.07 -7.93
CA SER A 138 3.48 -5.26 -9.37
C SER A 138 3.14 -6.68 -9.79
N VAL A 139 2.75 -6.81 -11.04
CA VAL A 139 2.50 -8.11 -11.69
C VAL A 139 3.02 -8.09 -13.12
N ASN A 140 3.76 -9.14 -13.46
CA ASN A 140 4.23 -9.37 -14.82
C ASN A 140 3.14 -10.10 -15.63
N LEU A 141 2.76 -9.49 -16.75
CA LEU A 141 1.86 -10.04 -17.75
C LEU A 141 2.64 -11.04 -18.62
N LYS A 142 2.26 -12.31 -18.55
CA LYS A 142 2.83 -13.33 -19.44
C LYS A 142 2.40 -13.05 -20.89
N PRO A 143 3.33 -13.08 -21.87
CA PRO A 143 2.94 -13.19 -23.27
C PRO A 143 2.19 -14.51 -23.46
N ARG A 144 1.12 -14.49 -24.28
CA ARG A 144 0.44 -15.72 -24.69
C ARG A 144 1.22 -16.40 -25.79
#